data_AF-A0A329MTY3-F1
#
_entry.id   AF-A0A329MTY3-F1
#
_cell.length_a   1.000
_cell.length_b   1.000
_cell.length_c   1.000
_cell.angle_alpha   90.00
_cell.angle_beta   90.00
_cell.angle_gamma   90.00
#
_symmetry.space_group_name_H-M   'P 1'
#
loop_
_entity.id
_entity.type
_entity.pdbx_description
1 polymer ?
#
loop_
_entity_poly.entity_id
_entity_poly.type
_entity_poly.pdbx_seq_one_letter_code
_entity_poly.pdbx_strand_id
1 'polypeptide(L)'
;MKEYLFHHHTREEVARLAASGCPVIIPLAATEQHGPHLPVFTDSLIGEHVIYGAVSRANEQTPMLVTPVFTVGCSEHHLRFSGTISFTSSTYLHMLNDIAESLVTCGFTKIIFVNGHGGNEKIMHQITSDIAVKHPVWTASASYWSVAAEALQEVQASEVGMVPGHAGGFETSLIMAIAPELVKHEHITDTHIQRPWINSGPPGAFIGRHKELTGYDGYTDAANLATADKGAKYLDAIVSALSEWLLHITKQMNEGGES
;
A
#
# COMPACT_ATOMS: atom_id res chain seq x y z
N MET A 1 10.16 7.50 -22.29
CA MET A 1 10.48 6.43 -21.32
C MET A 1 9.85 6.84 -20.00
N LYS A 2 9.34 5.92 -19.17
CA LYS A 2 8.80 6.29 -17.85
C LYS A 2 9.98 6.57 -16.91
N GLU A 3 10.37 7.85 -16.79
CA GLU A 3 11.55 8.32 -16.04
C GLU A 3 11.41 8.19 -14.52
N TYR A 4 10.20 7.94 -14.02
CA TYR A 4 9.96 7.76 -12.59
C TYR A 4 10.21 6.32 -12.11
N LEU A 5 10.40 5.35 -13.02
CA LEU A 5 10.59 3.94 -12.66
C LEU A 5 12.07 3.62 -12.45
N PHE A 6 12.45 3.30 -11.21
CA PHE A 6 13.83 2.99 -10.82
C PHE A 6 14.49 1.94 -11.72
N HIS A 7 13.75 0.88 -12.07
CA HIS A 7 14.26 -0.26 -12.85
C HIS A 7 14.40 0.02 -14.36
N HIS A 8 14.13 1.24 -14.82
CA HIS A 8 14.44 1.69 -16.18
C HIS A 8 15.80 2.37 -16.30
N HIS A 9 16.46 2.66 -15.17
CA HIS A 9 17.71 3.41 -15.14
C HIS A 9 18.94 2.51 -15.04
N THR A 10 20.03 2.98 -15.64
CA THR A 10 21.38 2.46 -15.40
C THR A 10 21.89 2.88 -14.02
N ARG A 11 22.94 2.22 -13.52
CA ARG A 11 23.55 2.57 -12.23
C ARG A 11 24.03 4.04 -12.18
N GLU A 12 24.56 4.58 -13.30
CA GLU A 12 25.03 5.96 -13.39
C GLU A 12 23.87 6.97 -13.32
N GLU A 13 22.71 6.63 -13.87
CA GLU A 13 21.50 7.46 -13.80
C GLU A 13 20.91 7.48 -12.40
N VAL A 14 20.79 6.31 -11.75
CA VAL A 14 20.33 6.21 -10.36
C VAL A 14 21.23 7.02 -9.43
N ALA A 15 22.55 6.90 -9.57
CA ALA A 15 23.50 7.64 -8.75
C ALA A 15 23.37 9.17 -8.92
N ARG A 16 23.11 9.65 -10.15
CA ARG A 16 22.88 11.09 -10.41
C ARG A 16 21.58 11.59 -9.77
N LEU A 17 20.50 10.80 -9.85
CA LEU A 17 19.21 11.15 -9.25
C LEU A 17 19.29 11.15 -7.71
N ALA A 18 19.96 10.17 -7.12
CA ALA A 18 20.23 10.16 -5.69
C ALA A 18 21.02 11.40 -5.25
N ALA A 19 22.10 11.75 -5.98
CA ALA A 19 22.92 12.92 -5.70
C ALA A 19 22.18 14.26 -5.88
N SER A 20 21.13 14.32 -6.71
CA SER A 20 20.29 15.52 -6.85
C SER A 20 19.25 15.66 -5.73
N GLY A 21 19.24 14.75 -4.75
CA GLY A 21 18.26 14.74 -3.66
C GLY A 21 16.87 14.27 -4.07
N CYS A 22 16.75 13.51 -5.17
CA CYS A 22 15.50 12.88 -5.59
C CYS A 22 15.02 11.88 -4.53
N PRO A 23 13.75 11.92 -4.06
CA PRO A 23 13.22 10.90 -3.18
C PRO A 23 13.02 9.57 -3.90
N VAL A 24 13.23 8.47 -3.17
CA VAL A 24 12.90 7.12 -3.62
C VAL A 24 11.69 6.58 -2.85
N ILE A 25 10.68 6.16 -3.61
CA ILE A 25 9.43 5.58 -3.13
C ILE A 25 9.54 4.05 -3.22
N ILE A 26 9.18 3.37 -2.14
CA ILE A 26 9.19 1.92 -1.99
C ILE A 26 7.73 1.43 -1.86
N PRO A 27 7.14 0.85 -2.93
CA PRO A 27 5.80 0.30 -2.89
C PRO A 27 5.78 -1.04 -2.16
N LEU A 28 4.94 -1.16 -1.15
CA LEU A 28 4.74 -2.39 -0.37
C LEU A 28 3.35 -2.95 -0.62
N ALA A 29 3.26 -4.24 -0.93
CA ALA A 29 2.01 -4.97 -1.15
C ALA A 29 2.08 -6.34 -0.46
N ALA A 30 1.22 -7.27 -0.86
CA ALA A 30 1.32 -8.69 -0.52
C ALA A 30 0.76 -9.61 -1.61
N THR A 31 0.96 -10.90 -1.38
CA THR A 31 0.36 -12.00 -2.13
C THR A 31 -0.42 -12.83 -1.12
N GLU A 32 -1.74 -12.64 -1.09
CA GLU A 32 -2.61 -13.26 -0.09
C GLU A 32 -4.01 -13.52 -0.62
N GLN A 33 -4.68 -14.49 0.00
CA GLN A 33 -6.07 -14.81 -0.29
C GLN A 33 -6.96 -13.55 -0.26
N HIS A 34 -7.87 -13.43 -1.22
CA HIS A 34 -8.86 -12.36 -1.28
C HIS A 34 -10.26 -12.94 -1.51
N GLY A 35 -10.66 -13.84 -0.60
CA GLY A 35 -11.92 -14.57 -0.75
C GLY A 35 -11.94 -15.43 -2.01
N PRO A 36 -13.14 -15.91 -2.41
CA PRO A 36 -13.27 -16.80 -3.56
C PRO A 36 -13.34 -16.08 -4.92
N HIS A 37 -13.55 -14.76 -4.94
CA HIS A 37 -13.84 -14.01 -6.17
C HIS A 37 -12.69 -13.14 -6.68
N LEU A 38 -11.67 -12.85 -5.88
CA LEU A 38 -10.53 -12.04 -6.29
C LEU A 38 -9.23 -12.85 -6.38
N PRO A 39 -8.26 -12.40 -7.21
CA PRO A 39 -6.97 -13.05 -7.31
C PRO A 39 -6.13 -12.84 -6.05
N VAL A 40 -5.21 -13.78 -5.78
CA VAL A 40 -4.25 -13.66 -4.65
C VAL A 40 -3.22 -12.52 -4.82
N PHE A 41 -3.25 -11.84 -5.97
CA PHE A 41 -2.37 -10.74 -6.33
C PHE A 41 -3.07 -9.37 -6.19
N THR A 42 -4.22 -9.32 -5.51
CA THR A 42 -5.07 -8.12 -5.37
C THR A 42 -4.30 -6.91 -4.84
N ASP A 43 -3.61 -7.03 -3.70
CA ASP A 43 -2.82 -5.93 -3.12
C ASP A 43 -1.75 -5.42 -4.07
N SER A 44 -1.12 -6.33 -4.81
CA SER A 44 -0.06 -5.98 -5.75
C SER A 44 -0.61 -5.26 -6.98
N LEU A 45 -1.77 -5.67 -7.51
CA LEU A 45 -2.45 -4.97 -8.60
C LEU A 45 -2.89 -3.57 -8.18
N ILE A 46 -3.52 -3.44 -7.02
CA ILE A 46 -3.98 -2.15 -6.48
C ILE A 46 -2.77 -1.27 -6.18
N GLY A 47 -1.80 -1.79 -5.42
CA GLY A 47 -0.58 -1.09 -5.03
C GLY A 47 0.21 -0.59 -6.23
N GLU A 48 0.41 -1.42 -7.26
CA GLU A 48 1.08 -1.00 -8.49
C GLU A 48 0.31 0.15 -9.16
N HIS A 49 -1.01 -0.01 -9.35
CA HIS A 49 -1.84 1.00 -10.00
C HIS A 49 -1.79 2.35 -9.26
N VAL A 50 -2.08 2.35 -7.96
CA VAL A 50 -2.21 3.59 -7.19
C VAL A 50 -0.87 4.26 -6.92
N ILE A 51 0.18 3.48 -6.59
CA ILE A 51 1.48 4.04 -6.22
C ILE A 51 2.22 4.51 -7.48
N TYR A 52 2.22 3.74 -8.57
CA TYR A 52 2.86 4.19 -9.82
C TYR A 52 2.09 5.33 -10.46
N GLY A 53 0.76 5.32 -10.39
CA GLY A 53 -0.07 6.44 -10.85
C GLY A 53 0.26 7.73 -10.08
N ALA A 54 0.31 7.67 -8.75
CA ALA A 54 0.62 8.81 -7.90
C ALA A 54 2.04 9.34 -8.12
N VAL A 55 3.04 8.47 -8.19
CA VAL A 55 4.43 8.87 -8.46
C VAL A 55 4.55 9.46 -9.86
N SER A 56 3.91 8.87 -10.87
CA SER A 56 3.92 9.42 -12.24
C SER A 56 3.40 10.86 -12.27
N ARG A 57 2.30 11.15 -11.56
CA ARG A 57 1.70 12.49 -11.49
C ARG A 57 2.55 13.47 -10.69
N ALA A 58 3.09 13.05 -9.53
CA ALA A 58 3.96 13.88 -8.72
C ALA A 58 5.28 14.21 -9.45
N ASN A 59 5.79 13.28 -10.26
CA ASN A 59 7.02 13.42 -11.03
C ASN A 59 6.96 14.55 -12.07
N GLU A 60 5.77 14.97 -12.50
CA GLU A 60 5.60 16.12 -13.40
C GLU A 60 6.02 17.45 -12.76
N GLN A 61 6.03 17.53 -11.42
CA GLN A 61 6.37 18.74 -10.67
C GLN A 61 7.69 18.61 -9.90
N THR A 62 7.96 17.46 -9.30
CA THR A 62 9.18 17.19 -8.55
C THR A 62 9.71 15.83 -8.96
N PRO A 63 10.96 15.69 -9.44
CA PRO A 63 11.51 14.39 -9.82
C PRO A 63 11.46 13.39 -8.66
N MET A 64 10.91 12.20 -8.91
CA MET A 64 10.79 11.11 -7.94
C MET A 64 11.08 9.76 -8.60
N LEU A 65 11.68 8.84 -7.87
CA LEU A 65 11.87 7.46 -8.32
C LEU A 65 11.00 6.50 -7.52
N VAL A 66 10.44 5.50 -8.17
CA VAL A 66 9.75 4.39 -7.52
C VAL A 66 10.40 3.05 -7.86
N THR A 67 10.66 2.25 -6.84
CA THR A 67 11.22 0.91 -6.99
C THR A 67 10.18 -0.08 -7.56
N PRO A 68 10.59 -1.29 -7.98
CA PRO A 68 9.63 -2.38 -8.19
C PRO A 68 8.75 -2.59 -6.96
N VAL A 69 7.47 -2.94 -7.18
CA VAL A 69 6.57 -3.29 -6.08
C VAL A 69 7.07 -4.53 -5.34
N PHE A 70 7.09 -4.48 -4.01
CA PHE A 70 7.40 -5.64 -3.17
C PHE A 70 6.11 -6.44 -2.93
N THR A 71 5.99 -7.55 -3.66
CA THR A 71 4.73 -8.33 -3.77
C THR A 71 4.53 -9.36 -2.66
N VAL A 72 5.49 -9.52 -1.74
CA VAL A 72 5.39 -10.45 -0.60
C VAL A 72 5.49 -9.64 0.69
N GLY A 73 4.42 -9.69 1.49
CA GLY A 73 4.29 -8.93 2.72
C GLY A 73 4.30 -9.79 3.98
N CYS A 74 3.75 -9.22 5.06
CA CYS A 74 3.48 -9.90 6.32
C CYS A 74 2.00 -10.29 6.44
N SER A 75 1.66 -11.45 5.90
CA SER A 75 0.32 -12.02 5.76
C SER A 75 0.11 -13.30 6.58
N GLU A 76 0.81 -13.48 7.71
CA GLU A 76 0.71 -14.71 8.54
C GLU A 76 -0.73 -15.04 8.96
N HIS A 77 -1.54 -14.00 9.17
CA HIS A 77 -2.97 -14.06 9.48
C HIS A 77 -3.85 -14.65 8.34
N HIS A 78 -3.31 -14.79 7.14
CA HIS A 78 -3.95 -15.39 5.96
C HIS A 78 -3.40 -16.78 5.58
N LEU A 79 -2.37 -17.31 6.28
CA LEU A 79 -1.70 -18.58 5.91
C LEU A 79 -2.58 -19.83 6.00
N ARG A 80 -3.71 -19.77 6.71
CA ARG A 80 -4.68 -20.89 6.74
C ARG A 80 -5.41 -21.09 5.41
N PHE A 81 -5.36 -20.11 4.52
CA PHE A 81 -5.97 -20.15 3.20
C PHE A 81 -4.88 -20.39 2.13
N SER A 82 -5.23 -21.11 1.08
CA SER A 82 -4.30 -21.40 -0.02
C SER A 82 -3.98 -20.14 -0.81
N GLY A 83 -2.76 -20.05 -1.35
CA GLY A 83 -2.31 -18.97 -2.22
C GLY A 83 -1.61 -17.81 -1.52
N THR A 84 -1.63 -17.76 -0.19
CA THR A 84 -0.87 -16.77 0.58
C THR A 84 0.62 -17.12 0.62
N ILE A 85 1.47 -16.16 0.25
CA ILE A 85 2.93 -16.22 0.41
C ILE A 85 3.30 -15.08 1.36
N SER A 86 3.93 -15.43 2.49
CA SER A 86 4.15 -14.48 3.58
C SER A 86 5.53 -14.63 4.18
N PHE A 87 6.14 -13.49 4.53
CA PHE A 87 7.20 -13.45 5.52
C PHE A 87 6.61 -13.58 6.93
N THR A 88 7.44 -14.01 7.89
CA THR A 88 7.15 -13.75 9.30
C THR A 88 7.33 -12.27 9.59
N SER A 89 6.72 -11.77 10.67
CA SER A 89 6.91 -10.37 11.09
C SER A 89 8.38 -9.96 11.22
N SER A 90 9.21 -10.84 11.81
CA SER A 90 10.66 -10.60 11.98
C SER A 90 11.42 -10.62 10.66
N THR A 91 11.07 -11.51 9.74
CA THR A 91 11.73 -11.58 8.42
C THR A 91 11.36 -10.38 7.57
N TYR A 92 10.10 -9.95 7.61
CA TYR A 92 9.63 -8.78 6.89
C TYR A 92 10.32 -7.50 7.37
N LEU A 93 10.50 -7.37 8.69
CA LEU A 93 11.26 -6.27 9.30
C LEU A 93 12.70 -6.21 8.78
N HIS A 94 13.42 -7.35 8.81
CA HIS A 94 14.79 -7.40 8.28
C HIS A 94 14.85 -7.11 6.77
N MET A 95 13.91 -7.64 6.00
CA MET A 95 13.84 -7.38 4.56
C MET A 95 13.65 -5.88 4.27
N LEU A 96 12.71 -5.21 4.96
CA LEU A 96 12.50 -3.76 4.78
C LEU A 96 13.73 -2.95 5.19
N ASN A 97 14.40 -3.34 6.29
CA ASN A 97 15.66 -2.75 6.69
C ASN A 97 16.71 -2.88 5.57
N ASP A 98 16.93 -4.08 5.05
CA ASP A 98 17.97 -4.34 4.03
C ASP A 98 17.69 -3.58 2.72
N ILE A 99 16.43 -3.40 2.34
CA ILE A 99 16.02 -2.56 1.21
C ILE A 99 16.40 -1.10 1.45
N ALA A 100 16.06 -0.54 2.61
CA ALA A 100 16.39 0.84 2.93
C ALA A 100 17.90 1.07 3.06
N GLU A 101 18.63 0.17 3.73
CA GLU A 101 20.09 0.21 3.84
C GLU A 101 20.77 0.22 2.47
N SER A 102 20.25 -0.58 1.53
CA SER A 102 20.74 -0.60 0.15
C SER A 102 20.54 0.74 -0.54
N LEU A 103 19.37 1.37 -0.36
CA LEU A 103 19.07 2.67 -0.96
C LEU A 103 19.86 3.82 -0.31
N VAL A 104 20.06 3.80 1.01
CA VAL A 104 20.98 4.72 1.69
C VAL A 104 22.40 4.55 1.13
N THR A 105 22.86 3.31 0.95
CA THR A 105 24.18 3.02 0.36
C THR A 105 24.31 3.52 -1.08
N CYS A 106 23.22 3.52 -1.85
CA CYS A 106 23.17 4.12 -3.19
C CYS A 106 23.22 5.66 -3.17
N GLY A 107 23.13 6.30 -2.00
CA GLY A 107 23.23 7.75 -1.82
C GLY A 107 21.88 8.46 -1.70
N PHE A 108 20.75 7.74 -1.60
CA PHE A 108 19.46 8.38 -1.38
C PHE A 108 19.36 8.95 0.03
N THR A 109 18.91 10.20 0.13
CA THR A 109 18.74 10.92 1.40
C THR A 109 17.27 11.13 1.79
N LYS A 110 16.33 10.65 0.96
CA LYS A 110 14.88 10.73 1.19
C LYS A 110 14.24 9.40 0.77
N ILE A 111 13.75 8.63 1.73
CA ILE A 111 13.19 7.29 1.53
C ILE A 111 11.73 7.29 1.98
N ILE A 112 10.82 6.89 1.10
CA ILE A 112 9.37 6.93 1.37
C ILE A 112 8.78 5.55 1.15
N PHE A 113 8.20 4.93 2.18
CA PHE A 113 7.44 3.69 2.03
C PHE A 113 5.97 3.99 1.78
N VAL A 114 5.37 3.37 0.75
CA VAL A 114 3.93 3.50 0.51
C VAL A 114 3.31 2.11 0.49
N ASN A 115 2.31 1.91 1.35
CA ASN A 115 1.76 0.60 1.64
C ASN A 115 0.37 0.37 1.05
N GLY A 116 0.17 -0.85 0.55
CA GLY A 116 -1.09 -1.37 0.01
C GLY A 116 -1.63 -2.60 0.75
N HIS A 117 -1.04 -3.03 1.87
CA HIS A 117 -1.51 -4.19 2.65
C HIS A 117 -1.52 -3.92 4.17
N GLY A 118 -2.64 -4.18 4.84
CA GLY A 118 -2.81 -3.90 6.28
C GLY A 118 -1.79 -4.61 7.17
N GLY A 119 -1.40 -5.85 6.82
CA GLY A 119 -0.44 -6.64 7.61
C GLY A 119 0.98 -6.04 7.68
N ASN A 120 1.33 -5.16 6.73
CA ASN A 120 2.65 -4.53 6.65
C ASN A 120 2.78 -3.28 7.55
N GLU A 121 1.67 -2.64 7.91
CA GLU A 121 1.65 -1.23 8.34
C GLU A 121 2.50 -0.95 9.58
N LYS A 122 2.34 -1.76 10.63
CA LYS A 122 3.10 -1.59 11.88
C LYS A 122 4.60 -1.77 11.67
N ILE A 123 4.99 -2.73 10.85
CA ILE A 123 6.40 -3.05 10.59
C ILE A 123 7.02 -1.97 9.70
N MET A 124 6.27 -1.49 8.70
CA MET A 124 6.66 -0.36 7.88
C MET A 124 6.96 0.87 8.75
N HIS A 125 6.04 1.26 9.64
CA HIS A 125 6.26 2.40 10.53
C HIS A 125 7.48 2.24 11.43
N GLN A 126 7.70 1.03 11.96
CA GLN A 126 8.89 0.74 12.76
C GLN A 126 10.17 0.97 11.95
N ILE A 127 10.27 0.39 10.75
CA ILE A 127 11.47 0.53 9.91
C ILE A 127 11.68 1.97 9.42
N THR A 128 10.62 2.70 9.10
CA THR A 128 10.72 4.13 8.77
C THR A 128 11.42 4.89 9.89
N SER A 129 11.01 4.69 11.15
CA SER A 129 11.65 5.34 12.30
C SER A 129 13.09 4.86 12.52
N ASP A 130 13.35 3.56 12.40
CA ASP A 130 14.68 2.98 12.66
C ASP A 130 15.73 3.54 11.69
N ILE A 131 15.38 3.69 10.41
CA ILE A 131 16.26 4.25 9.37
C ILE A 131 16.56 5.73 9.64
N ALA A 132 15.55 6.52 10.06
CA ALA A 132 15.73 7.93 10.41
C ALA A 132 16.67 8.13 11.61
N VAL A 133 16.64 7.22 12.57
CA VAL A 133 17.53 7.25 13.75
C VAL A 133 18.95 6.84 13.37
N LYS A 134 19.08 5.84 12.49
CA LYS A 134 20.37 5.22 12.16
C LYS A 134 21.19 6.04 11.16
N HIS A 135 20.53 6.75 10.24
CA HIS A 135 21.17 7.42 9.11
C HIS A 135 20.76 8.90 9.03
N PRO A 136 21.63 9.78 8.50
CA PRO A 136 21.31 11.20 8.28
C PRO A 136 20.44 11.37 7.02
N VAL A 137 19.25 10.77 7.03
CA VAL A 137 18.30 10.77 5.90
C VAL A 137 16.90 11.10 6.39
N TRP A 138 16.08 11.62 5.47
CA TRP A 138 14.65 11.75 5.70
C TRP A 138 13.93 10.46 5.37
N THR A 139 12.94 10.12 6.19
CA THR A 139 12.08 8.97 5.94
C THR A 139 10.61 9.34 6.11
N ALA A 140 9.73 8.77 5.31
CA ALA A 140 8.29 8.85 5.52
C ALA A 140 7.62 7.51 5.20
N SER A 141 6.42 7.29 5.76
CA SER A 141 5.63 6.13 5.39
C SER A 141 4.15 6.34 5.60
N ALA A 142 3.33 5.82 4.69
CA ALA A 142 1.89 5.80 4.85
C ALA A 142 1.25 4.69 4.02
N SER A 143 0.07 4.25 4.44
CA SER A 143 -0.80 3.40 3.61
C SER A 143 -1.66 4.28 2.70
N TYR A 144 -1.90 3.85 1.45
CA TYR A 144 -2.59 4.70 0.46
C TYR A 144 -3.99 5.13 0.94
N TRP A 145 -4.71 4.25 1.64
CA TRP A 145 -6.07 4.53 2.13
C TRP A 145 -6.07 5.56 3.27
N SER A 146 -5.01 5.59 4.09
CA SER A 146 -4.87 6.56 5.17
C SER A 146 -4.59 7.95 4.61
N VAL A 147 -3.78 8.05 3.56
CA VAL A 147 -3.53 9.31 2.83
C VAL A 147 -4.80 9.79 2.13
N ALA A 148 -5.54 8.88 1.50
CA ALA A 148 -6.73 9.19 0.73
C ALA A 148 -8.02 9.22 1.56
N ALA A 149 -7.96 9.19 2.90
CA ALA A 149 -9.14 8.99 3.74
C ALA A 149 -10.24 10.04 3.51
N GLU A 150 -9.87 11.32 3.43
CA GLU A 150 -10.81 12.42 3.17
C GLU A 150 -11.39 12.31 1.75
N ALA A 151 -10.54 12.12 0.74
CA ALA A 151 -10.97 11.96 -0.65
C ALA A 151 -11.91 10.75 -0.83
N LEU A 152 -11.62 9.62 -0.16
CA LEU A 152 -12.44 8.42 -0.15
C LEU A 152 -13.80 8.64 0.53
N GLN A 153 -13.84 9.49 1.56
CA GLN A 153 -15.09 9.91 2.19
C GLN A 153 -15.94 10.77 1.24
N GLU A 154 -15.34 11.75 0.56
CA GLU A 154 -16.03 12.62 -0.39
C GLU A 154 -16.64 11.85 -1.57
N VAL A 155 -15.95 10.82 -2.05
CA VAL A 155 -16.46 9.95 -3.12
C VAL A 155 -17.39 8.83 -2.62
N GLN A 156 -17.69 8.80 -1.32
CA GLN A 156 -18.59 7.85 -0.66
C GLN A 156 -18.13 6.39 -0.81
N ALA A 157 -16.84 6.12 -0.63
CA ALA A 157 -16.26 4.78 -0.77
C ALA A 157 -16.86 3.75 0.20
N SER A 158 -17.37 4.18 1.36
CA SER A 158 -18.00 3.29 2.34
C SER A 158 -19.38 2.76 1.91
N GLU A 159 -19.95 3.25 0.80
CA GLU A 159 -21.20 2.69 0.25
C GLU A 159 -21.06 1.25 -0.25
N VAL A 160 -19.83 0.78 -0.51
CA VAL A 160 -19.56 -0.60 -0.91
C VAL A 160 -19.07 -1.48 0.24
N GLY A 161 -19.02 -0.96 1.46
CA GLY A 161 -18.58 -1.72 2.63
C GLY A 161 -17.40 -1.06 3.35
N MET A 162 -16.52 -1.89 3.92
CA MET A 162 -15.42 -1.39 4.74
C MET A 162 -14.30 -0.82 3.85
N VAL A 163 -13.68 0.28 4.31
CA VAL A 163 -12.56 0.94 3.60
C VAL A 163 -11.33 0.95 4.52
N PRO A 164 -10.20 0.36 4.12
CA PRO A 164 -9.99 -0.38 2.87
C PRO A 164 -10.72 -1.76 2.85
N GLY A 165 -11.08 -2.32 3.99
CA GLY A 165 -11.66 -3.68 4.02
C GLY A 165 -10.63 -4.77 3.70
N HIS A 166 -11.11 -5.98 3.45
CA HIS A 166 -10.36 -7.13 2.94
C HIS A 166 -11.28 -7.99 2.08
N ALA A 167 -10.99 -8.06 0.78
CA ALA A 167 -11.79 -8.69 -0.27
C ALA A 167 -13.27 -8.28 -0.28
N GLY A 168 -13.57 -7.13 0.34
CA GLY A 168 -14.90 -6.54 0.41
C GLY A 168 -15.27 -5.79 -0.85
N GLY A 169 -16.34 -5.00 -0.80
CA GLY A 169 -16.80 -4.27 -1.97
C GLY A 169 -15.82 -3.18 -2.43
N PHE A 170 -14.99 -2.64 -1.52
CA PHE A 170 -13.96 -1.65 -1.87
C PHE A 170 -12.91 -2.22 -2.83
N GLU A 171 -12.11 -3.19 -2.39
CA GLU A 171 -11.06 -3.81 -3.22
C GLU A 171 -11.63 -4.51 -4.46
N THR A 172 -12.82 -5.11 -4.33
CA THR A 172 -13.51 -5.70 -5.48
C THR A 172 -13.82 -4.66 -6.54
N SER A 173 -14.27 -3.46 -6.13
CA SER A 173 -14.50 -2.36 -7.08
C SER A 173 -13.19 -1.96 -7.76
N LEU A 174 -12.10 -1.82 -7.01
CA LEU A 174 -10.79 -1.47 -7.56
C LEU A 174 -10.31 -2.50 -8.59
N ILE A 175 -10.40 -3.81 -8.28
CA ILE A 175 -10.00 -4.87 -9.23
C ILE A 175 -10.94 -4.94 -10.44
N MET A 176 -12.24 -4.71 -10.28
CA MET A 176 -13.15 -4.61 -11.43
C MET A 176 -12.77 -3.48 -12.39
N ALA A 177 -12.16 -2.41 -11.90
CA ALA A 177 -11.65 -1.32 -12.74
C ALA A 177 -10.27 -1.61 -13.34
N ILE A 178 -9.39 -2.30 -12.61
CA ILE A 178 -7.99 -2.56 -13.02
C ILE A 178 -7.89 -3.77 -13.96
N ALA A 179 -8.52 -4.88 -13.58
CA ALA A 179 -8.37 -6.20 -14.22
C ALA A 179 -9.69 -7.00 -14.08
N PRO A 180 -10.79 -6.55 -14.72
CA PRO A 180 -12.11 -7.16 -14.57
C PRO A 180 -12.14 -8.66 -14.90
N GLU A 181 -11.29 -9.12 -15.81
CA GLU A 181 -11.19 -10.52 -16.21
C GLU A 181 -10.69 -11.47 -15.09
N LEU A 182 -10.08 -10.93 -14.04
CA LEU A 182 -9.61 -11.70 -12.89
C LEU A 182 -10.70 -11.93 -11.84
N VAL A 183 -11.82 -11.22 -11.92
CA VAL A 183 -12.93 -11.33 -10.95
C VAL A 183 -13.82 -12.52 -11.27
N LYS A 184 -14.03 -13.41 -10.30
CA LYS A 184 -15.02 -14.51 -10.39
C LYS A 184 -16.37 -14.03 -9.91
N HIS A 185 -17.13 -13.40 -10.80
CA HIS A 185 -18.42 -12.78 -10.49
C HIS A 185 -19.41 -13.77 -9.84
N GLU A 186 -19.38 -15.04 -10.23
CA GLU A 186 -20.20 -16.12 -9.69
C GLU A 186 -19.88 -16.47 -8.22
N HIS A 187 -18.79 -15.95 -7.66
CA HIS A 187 -18.36 -16.19 -6.29
C HIS A 187 -18.58 -14.97 -5.37
N ILE A 188 -19.12 -13.87 -5.90
CA ILE A 188 -19.43 -12.68 -5.10
C ILE A 188 -20.65 -12.97 -4.21
N THR A 189 -20.48 -12.83 -2.90
CA THR A 189 -21.58 -13.00 -1.93
C THR A 189 -22.31 -11.69 -1.65
N ASP A 190 -23.60 -11.77 -1.39
CA ASP A 190 -24.48 -10.64 -1.07
C ASP A 190 -24.57 -10.31 0.43
N THR A 191 -24.10 -11.24 1.26
CA THR A 191 -24.15 -11.17 2.71
C THR A 191 -22.82 -11.64 3.28
N HIS A 192 -22.48 -11.08 4.44
CA HIS A 192 -21.31 -11.49 5.23
C HIS A 192 -21.62 -11.31 6.71
N ILE A 193 -21.10 -12.22 7.53
CA ILE A 193 -21.34 -12.21 8.97
C ILE A 193 -20.48 -11.12 9.60
N GLN A 194 -21.13 -10.04 10.02
CA GLN A 194 -20.49 -8.96 10.77
C GLN A 194 -19.95 -9.48 12.11
N ARG A 195 -18.72 -9.08 12.44
CA ARG A 195 -18.04 -9.48 13.69
C ARG A 195 -17.71 -8.24 14.52
N PRO A 196 -18.60 -7.83 15.44
CA PRO A 196 -18.46 -6.58 16.17
C PRO A 196 -17.18 -6.46 17.01
N TRP A 197 -16.56 -7.59 17.38
CA TRP A 197 -15.36 -7.61 18.21
C TRP A 197 -14.07 -7.29 17.43
N ILE A 198 -14.08 -7.42 16.09
CA ILE A 198 -12.98 -6.97 15.24
C ILE A 198 -13.04 -5.43 15.28
N ASN A 199 -12.01 -4.82 15.87
CA ASN A 199 -11.93 -3.38 16.21
C ASN A 199 -12.78 -2.89 17.40
N SER A 200 -13.27 -3.78 18.28
CA SER A 200 -14.00 -3.35 19.50
C SER A 200 -13.11 -2.91 20.67
N GLY A 201 -11.81 -2.73 20.45
CA GLY A 201 -10.90 -2.26 21.49
C GLY A 201 -11.24 -0.83 21.91
N PRO A 202 -11.08 -0.46 23.19
CA PRO A 202 -11.07 0.95 23.56
C PRO A 202 -9.95 1.69 22.81
N PRO A 203 -10.00 3.03 22.69
CA PRO A 203 -8.97 3.81 22.00
C PRO A 203 -7.56 3.42 22.43
N GLY A 204 -6.70 3.07 21.46
CA GLY A 204 -5.32 2.63 21.70
C GLY A 204 -5.12 1.14 22.00
N ALA A 205 -6.19 0.34 22.07
CA ALA A 205 -6.08 -1.10 22.32
C ALA A 205 -6.14 -1.94 21.04
N PHE A 206 -5.27 -2.94 20.96
CA PHE A 206 -5.38 -4.03 19.99
C PHE A 206 -5.92 -5.27 20.69
N ILE A 207 -7.00 -5.83 20.15
CA ILE A 207 -7.58 -7.10 20.62
C ILE A 207 -7.55 -8.08 19.45
N GLY A 208 -6.90 -9.23 19.65
CA GLY A 208 -6.80 -10.29 18.66
C GLY A 208 -7.24 -11.63 19.24
N ARG A 209 -7.91 -12.45 18.43
CA ARG A 209 -8.28 -13.82 18.78
C ARG A 209 -7.67 -14.79 17.78
N HIS A 210 -7.03 -15.84 18.30
CA HIS A 210 -6.38 -16.87 17.48
C HIS A 210 -7.37 -17.44 16.45
N LYS A 211 -6.97 -17.51 15.17
CA LYS A 211 -7.78 -17.93 14.01
C LYS A 211 -8.96 -17.03 13.65
N GLU A 212 -9.05 -15.80 14.16
CA GLU A 212 -10.17 -14.92 13.78
C GLU A 212 -9.75 -13.52 13.37
N LEU A 213 -8.44 -13.25 13.26
CA LEU A 213 -7.92 -11.96 12.79
C LEU A 213 -8.38 -11.59 11.37
N THR A 214 -8.70 -12.59 10.54
CA THR A 214 -9.13 -12.43 9.13
C THR A 214 -10.50 -13.05 8.87
N GLY A 215 -11.34 -13.11 9.91
CA GLY A 215 -12.65 -13.77 9.84
C GLY A 215 -12.56 -15.30 9.95
N TYR A 216 -13.49 -16.03 9.34
CA TYR A 216 -13.45 -17.50 9.20
C TYR A 216 -13.30 -17.91 7.72
N ASP A 217 -13.85 -17.08 6.85
CA ASP A 217 -14.05 -17.23 5.41
C ASP A 217 -13.09 -16.39 4.57
N GLY A 218 -12.31 -15.49 5.18
CA GLY A 218 -11.20 -14.80 4.53
C GLY A 218 -11.54 -13.44 3.93
N TYR A 219 -12.64 -12.82 4.34
CA TYR A 219 -13.01 -11.47 3.92
C TYR A 219 -13.80 -10.75 5.00
N THR A 220 -13.87 -9.42 4.93
CA THR A 220 -14.42 -8.58 6.02
C THR A 220 -15.86 -8.14 5.81
N ASP A 221 -16.34 -8.17 4.57
CA ASP A 221 -17.65 -7.63 4.17
C ASP A 221 -18.07 -8.17 2.79
N ALA A 222 -19.37 -8.05 2.47
CA ALA A 222 -19.92 -8.52 1.21
C ALA A 222 -19.51 -7.62 0.03
N ALA A 223 -19.24 -8.23 -1.13
CA ALA A 223 -18.75 -7.50 -2.32
C ALA A 223 -19.83 -7.22 -3.38
N ASN A 224 -21.10 -7.52 -3.10
CA ASN A 224 -22.21 -7.37 -4.06
C ASN A 224 -22.51 -5.94 -4.52
N LEU A 225 -22.06 -4.93 -3.77
CA LEU A 225 -22.25 -3.52 -4.14
C LEU A 225 -21.10 -2.96 -5.00
N ALA A 226 -20.06 -3.78 -5.25
CA ALA A 226 -18.89 -3.40 -6.02
C ALA A 226 -19.23 -3.21 -7.51
N THR A 227 -18.64 -2.19 -8.13
CA THR A 227 -18.72 -1.95 -9.57
C THR A 227 -17.42 -1.38 -10.11
N ALA A 228 -17.14 -1.59 -11.40
CA ALA A 228 -15.98 -1.00 -12.06
C ALA A 228 -16.00 0.53 -12.03
N ASP A 229 -17.18 1.16 -12.21
CA ASP A 229 -17.32 2.62 -12.18
C ASP A 229 -16.96 3.22 -10.81
N LYS A 230 -17.40 2.57 -9.74
CA LYS A 230 -16.99 2.95 -8.37
C LYS A 230 -15.50 2.76 -8.18
N GLY A 231 -14.95 1.64 -8.66
CA GLY A 231 -13.51 1.37 -8.65
C GLY A 231 -12.70 2.47 -9.32
N ALA A 232 -13.07 2.86 -10.54
CA ALA A 232 -12.40 3.93 -11.28
C ALA A 232 -12.45 5.26 -10.53
N LYS A 233 -13.60 5.60 -9.94
CA LYS A 233 -13.77 6.81 -9.10
C LYS A 233 -12.85 6.78 -7.88
N TYR A 234 -12.76 5.64 -7.19
CA TYR A 234 -11.93 5.51 -5.99
C TYR A 234 -10.43 5.53 -6.33
N LEU A 235 -10.02 4.86 -7.40
CA LEU A 235 -8.63 4.87 -7.88
C LEU A 235 -8.15 6.28 -8.21
N ASP A 236 -8.95 7.06 -8.93
CA ASP A 236 -8.62 8.46 -9.28
C ASP A 236 -8.47 9.34 -8.03
N ALA A 237 -9.39 9.20 -7.06
CA ALA A 237 -9.32 9.91 -5.79
C ALA A 237 -8.05 9.55 -5.00
N ILE A 238 -7.72 8.25 -4.92
CA ILE A 238 -6.51 7.76 -4.22
C ILE A 238 -5.25 8.26 -4.90
N VAL A 239 -5.14 8.13 -6.23
CA VAL A 239 -3.97 8.56 -7.00
C VAL A 239 -3.74 10.06 -6.85
N SER A 240 -4.81 10.86 -6.89
CA SER A 240 -4.75 12.30 -6.69
C SER A 240 -4.24 12.67 -5.30
N ALA A 241 -4.88 12.14 -4.25
CA ALA A 241 -4.51 12.42 -2.86
C ALA A 241 -3.07 11.97 -2.55
N LEU A 242 -2.68 10.78 -3.01
CA LEU A 242 -1.33 10.25 -2.79
C LEU A 242 -0.27 11.06 -3.55
N SER A 243 -0.56 11.51 -4.77
CA SER A 243 0.33 12.41 -5.52
C SER A 243 0.56 13.72 -4.79
N GLU A 244 -0.50 14.33 -4.24
CA GLU A 244 -0.41 15.58 -3.48
C GLU A 244 0.36 15.39 -2.18
N TRP A 245 0.12 14.27 -1.48
CA TRP A 245 0.88 13.92 -0.28
C TRP A 245 2.37 13.75 -0.57
N LEU A 246 2.74 13.03 -1.64
CA LEU A 246 4.14 12.86 -2.06
C LEU A 246 4.84 14.20 -2.32
N LEU A 247 4.16 15.14 -3.01
CA LEU A 247 4.68 16.49 -3.24
C LEU A 247 4.84 17.26 -1.92
N HIS A 248 3.84 17.19 -1.04
CA HIS A 248 3.86 17.87 0.24
C HIS A 248 5.02 17.39 1.12
N ILE A 249 5.16 16.08 1.32
CA ILE A 249 6.24 15.54 2.17
C ILE A 249 7.62 15.81 1.56
N THR A 250 7.75 15.74 0.23
CA THR A 250 9.03 16.03 -0.43
C THR A 250 9.42 17.48 -0.26
N LYS A 251 8.45 18.40 -0.35
CA LYS A 251 8.65 19.82 -0.05
C LYS A 251 9.11 20.02 1.40
N GLN A 252 8.46 19.39 2.38
CA GLN A 252 8.87 19.46 3.79
C GLN A 252 10.31 18.95 4.01
N MET A 253 10.68 17.84 3.37
CA MET A 253 12.05 17.29 3.43
C MET A 253 13.09 18.21 2.77
N ASN A 254 12.70 19.02 1.78
CA ASN A 254 13.58 20.02 1.17
C ASN A 254 13.76 21.24 2.07
N GLU A 255 12.68 21.74 2.66
CA GLU A 255 12.67 22.97 3.48
C GLU A 255 13.28 22.75 4.88
N GLY A 256 13.10 21.57 5.47
CA GLY A 256 13.61 21.24 6.81
C GLY A 256 15.11 20.92 6.90
N GLY A 257 15.84 20.95 5.78
CA GLY A 257 17.30 20.79 5.74
C GLY A 257 18.09 22.10 5.92
N GLU A 258 17.39 23.24 5.95
CA GLU A 258 17.94 24.57 6.22
C GLU A 258 17.33 25.16 7.50
N SER A 259 17.72 24.62 8.66
CA SER A 259 17.56 25.28 9.96
C SER A 259 18.71 24.97 10.88
#